data_AF-A0A1Q7VWS1-F1
#
_entry.id   AF-A0A1Q7VWS1-F1
#
_cell.length_a   1.000
_cell.length_b   1.000
_cell.length_c   1.000
_cell.angle_alpha   90.00
_cell.angle_beta   90.00
_cell.angle_gamma   90.00
#
_symmetry.space_group_name_H-M   'P 1'
#
loop_
_entity.id
_entity.type
_entity.pdbx_description
1 polymer ?
#
loop_
_entity_poly.entity_id
_entity_poly.type
_entity_poly.pdbx_seq_one_letter_code
_entity_poly.pdbx_strand_id
1 'polypeptide(L)'
;MGQPNVRVSPEDLQVFAGRIESQMTPHLDRLQQLHSQVRGIESDLFTSVTFILSTAYVAATEYTGEDIKSKREDLFDVSGTVRQTAQRWADAEQKNTVKGQ
;
A
#
# COMPACT_ATOMS: atom_id res chain seq x y z
N MET A 1 -6.43 -26.50 -27.36
CA MET A 1 -7.02 -25.78 -26.21
C MET A 1 -6.66 -24.32 -26.39
N GLY A 2 -7.60 -23.50 -26.87
CA GLY A 2 -7.36 -22.07 -27.03
C GLY A 2 -7.32 -21.41 -25.65
N GLN A 3 -6.28 -20.63 -25.36
CA GLN A 3 -6.27 -19.78 -24.17
C GLN A 3 -7.52 -18.90 -24.19
N PRO A 4 -8.24 -18.74 -23.06
CA PRO A 4 -9.35 -17.80 -23.01
C PRO A 4 -8.79 -16.43 -23.37
N ASN A 5 -9.38 -15.82 -24.39
CA ASN A 5 -9.00 -14.50 -24.86
C ASN A 5 -9.53 -13.49 -23.82
N VAL A 6 -8.80 -13.33 -22.71
CA VAL A 6 -9.17 -12.41 -21.63
C VAL A 6 -9.02 -11.00 -22.18
N ARG A 7 -10.15 -10.40 -22.59
CA ARG A 7 -10.20 -8.97 -22.92
C ARG A 7 -10.16 -8.21 -21.61
N VAL A 8 -9.02 -7.60 -21.31
CA VAL A 8 -8.86 -6.63 -20.23
C VAL A 8 -9.44 -5.30 -20.70
N SER A 9 -10.09 -4.56 -19.81
CA SER A 9 -10.56 -3.19 -20.06
C SER A 9 -9.97 -2.17 -19.07
N PRO A 10 -10.11 -0.85 -19.35
CA PRO A 10 -9.82 0.19 -18.36
C PRO A 10 -10.57 0.01 -17.04
N GLU A 11 -11.83 -0.46 -17.07
CA GLU A 11 -12.59 -0.73 -15.84
C GLU A 11 -11.96 -1.86 -15.01
N ASP A 12 -11.42 -2.90 -15.64
CA ASP A 12 -10.74 -3.98 -14.93
C ASP A 12 -9.53 -3.48 -14.14
N LEU A 13 -8.78 -2.52 -14.71
CA LEU A 13 -7.65 -1.89 -14.03
C LEU A 13 -8.10 -1.02 -12.86
N GLN A 14 -9.22 -0.30 -12.98
CA GLN A 14 -9.81 0.46 -11.86
C GLN A 14 -10.25 -0.46 -10.71
N VAL A 15 -10.92 -1.57 -11.05
CA VAL A 15 -11.31 -2.60 -10.07
C VAL A 15 -10.10 -3.22 -9.41
N PHE A 16 -9.05 -3.51 -10.18
CA PHE A 16 -7.80 -4.06 -9.65
C PHE A 16 -7.11 -3.11 -8.67
N ALA A 17 -7.00 -1.81 -9.00
CA ALA A 17 -6.45 -0.80 -8.10
C ALA A 17 -7.23 -0.72 -6.77
N GLY A 18 -8.57 -0.73 -6.84
CA GLY A 18 -9.42 -0.76 -5.63
C GLY A 18 -9.28 -2.05 -4.81
N ARG A 19 -9.10 -3.20 -5.47
CA ARG A 19 -8.84 -4.48 -4.79
C ARG A 19 -7.51 -4.46 -4.04
N ILE A 20 -6.45 -3.94 -4.64
CA ILE A 20 -5.14 -3.82 -3.99
C ILE A 20 -5.27 -2.99 -2.71
N GLU A 21 -5.88 -1.82 -2.79
CA GLU A 21 -6.06 -0.94 -1.61
C GLU A 21 -6.91 -1.61 -0.52
N SER A 22 -8.06 -2.16 -0.89
CA SER A 22 -8.98 -2.78 0.07
C SER A 22 -8.41 -4.01 0.77
N GLN A 23 -7.56 -4.79 0.08
CA GLN A 23 -6.90 -5.95 0.69
C GLN A 23 -5.72 -5.55 1.57
N MET A 24 -4.92 -4.57 1.17
CA MET A 24 -3.67 -4.23 1.86
C MET A 24 -3.87 -3.26 3.03
N THR A 25 -4.83 -2.33 2.94
CA THR A 25 -5.08 -1.33 3.99
C THR A 25 -5.33 -1.94 5.37
N PRO A 26 -6.19 -2.97 5.53
CA PRO A 26 -6.42 -3.59 6.84
C PRO A 26 -5.16 -4.21 7.46
N HIS A 27 -4.24 -4.71 6.63
CA HIS A 27 -2.98 -5.27 7.11
C HIS A 27 -2.04 -4.18 7.61
N LEU A 28 -1.93 -3.07 6.87
CA LEU A 28 -1.12 -1.92 7.29
C LEU A 28 -1.69 -1.25 8.54
N ASP A 29 -3.02 -1.16 8.67
CA ASP A 29 -3.66 -0.63 9.87
C ASP A 29 -3.41 -1.54 11.08
N ARG A 30 -3.48 -2.86 10.89
CA ARG A 30 -3.14 -3.82 11.96
C ARG A 30 -1.68 -3.70 12.40
N LEU A 31 -0.75 -3.54 11.45
CA LEU A 31 0.67 -3.33 11.77
C LEU A 31 0.88 -2.03 12.55
N GLN A 32 0.19 -0.95 12.17
CA GLN A 32 0.24 0.33 12.89
C GLN A 32 -0.30 0.21 14.33
N GLN A 33 -1.36 -0.57 14.54
CA GLN A 33 -1.90 -0.84 15.86
C GLN A 33 -0.92 -1.64 16.73
N LEU A 34 -0.33 -2.70 16.18
CA LEU A 34 0.69 -3.50 16.87
C LEU A 34 1.91 -2.64 17.21
N HIS A 35 2.37 -1.81 16.28
CA HIS A 35 3.47 -0.87 16.51
C HIS A 35 3.18 0.09 17.66
N SER A 36 1.97 0.63 17.73
CA SER A 36 1.54 1.52 18.82
C SER A 36 1.54 0.81 20.19
N GLN A 37 1.11 -0.46 20.24
CA GLN A 37 1.16 -1.27 21.46
C GLN A 37 2.59 -1.53 21.92
N VAL A 38 3.47 -1.88 20.97
CA VAL A 38 4.91 -2.09 21.21
C VAL A 38 5.53 -0.79 21.72
N ARG A 39 5.26 0.38 21.12
CA ARG A 39 5.72 1.66 21.68
C ARG A 39 5.26 1.91 23.12
N GLY A 40 4.09 1.42 23.53
CA GLY A 40 3.66 1.49 24.92
C GLY A 40 4.61 0.80 25.90
N ILE A 41 5.22 -0.33 25.50
CA ILE A 41 6.19 -1.08 26.30
C ILE A 41 7.49 -0.27 26.49
N GLU A 42 7.86 0.61 25.55
CA GLU A 42 9.02 1.50 25.66
C GLU A 42 9.01 2.28 26.98
N SER A 43 7.85 2.87 27.30
CA SER A 43 7.62 3.65 28.52
C SER A 43 7.91 2.83 29.79
N ASP A 44 7.56 1.55 29.78
CA ASP A 44 7.73 0.66 30.93
C ASP A 44 9.17 0.11 31.04
N LEU A 45 9.85 -0.13 29.91
CA LEU A 45 11.23 -0.61 29.88
C LEU A 45 12.23 0.44 30.39
N PHE A 46 12.00 1.72 30.11
CA PHE A 46 12.83 2.80 30.67
C PHE A 46 12.85 2.83 32.20
N THR A 47 11.85 2.23 32.85
CA THR A 47 11.79 2.12 34.32
C THR A 47 12.36 0.81 34.87
N SER A 48 12.67 -0.20 34.02
CA SER A 48 12.89 -1.58 34.47
C SER A 48 14.07 -2.36 33.85
N VAL A 49 14.70 -1.89 32.76
CA VAL A 49 15.85 -2.58 32.12
C VAL A 49 17.07 -1.70 31.91
N THR A 50 18.21 -2.33 31.63
CA THR A 50 19.48 -1.68 31.30
C THR A 50 19.41 -0.85 30.02
N PHE A 51 20.01 0.35 30.06
CA PHE A 51 20.02 1.37 28.99
C PHE A 51 20.25 0.85 27.55
N ILE A 52 21.11 -0.16 27.38
CA ILE A 52 21.43 -0.75 26.07
C ILE A 52 20.21 -1.42 25.43
N LEU A 53 19.40 -2.14 26.22
CA LEU A 53 18.20 -2.81 25.74
C LEU A 53 17.13 -1.80 25.34
N SER A 54 16.96 -0.73 26.12
CA SER A 54 16.06 0.38 25.78
C SER A 54 16.47 1.05 24.47
N THR A 55 17.76 1.26 24.23
CA THR A 55 18.26 1.88 22.99
C THR A 55 18.00 1.00 21.77
N ALA A 56 18.30 -0.31 21.85
CA ALA A 56 18.05 -1.24 20.75
C ALA A 56 16.54 -1.37 20.46
N TYR A 57 15.71 -1.32 21.49
CA TYR A 57 14.27 -1.33 21.38
C TYR A 57 13.74 -0.11 20.64
N VAL A 58 14.15 1.10 21.05
CA VAL A 58 13.76 2.37 20.39
C VAL A 58 14.14 2.35 18.91
N ALA A 59 15.37 1.95 18.58
CA ALA A 59 15.80 1.88 17.19
C ALA A 59 14.94 0.93 16.35
N ALA A 60 14.56 -0.23 16.92
CA ALA A 60 13.71 -1.19 16.23
C ALA A 60 12.27 -0.68 16.03
N THR A 61 11.70 0.02 17.03
CA THR A 61 10.35 0.59 16.90
C THR A 61 10.33 1.75 15.93
N GLU A 62 11.31 2.65 15.96
CA GLU A 62 11.42 3.76 15.00
C GLU A 62 11.52 3.24 13.57
N TYR A 63 12.45 2.31 13.31
CA TYR A 63 12.59 1.68 11.99
C TYR A 63 11.27 1.04 11.51
N THR A 64 10.59 0.29 12.38
CA THR A 64 9.33 -0.37 12.02
C THR A 64 8.23 0.65 11.70
N GLY A 65 8.20 1.79 12.40
CA GLY A 65 7.25 2.86 12.12
C GLY A 65 7.47 3.50 10.75
N GLU A 66 8.74 3.76 10.40
CA GLU A 66 9.11 4.28 9.07
C GLU A 66 8.81 3.27 7.96
N ASP A 67 9.09 1.98 8.17
CA ASP A 67 8.81 0.91 7.20
C ASP A 67 7.30 0.76 6.92
N ILE A 68 6.45 0.81 7.96
CA ILE A 68 4.98 0.78 7.79
C ILE A 68 4.50 1.98 6.96
N LYS A 69 5.06 3.17 7.22
CA LYS A 69 4.73 4.39 6.48
C LYS A 69 5.15 4.27 5.00
N SER A 70 6.39 3.84 4.74
CA SER A 70 6.91 3.64 3.38
C SER A 70 6.04 2.66 2.59
N LYS A 71 5.69 1.50 3.18
CA LYS A 71 4.82 0.52 2.51
C LYS A 71 3.43 1.06 2.18
N ARG A 72 2.92 1.99 2.98
CA ARG A 72 1.64 2.65 2.73
C ARG A 72 1.75 3.62 1.56
N GLU A 73 2.84 4.39 1.48
CA GLU A 73 3.14 5.27 0.36
C GLU A 73 3.28 4.45 -0.94
N ASP A 74 4.08 3.38 -0.92
CA ASP A 74 4.26 2.47 -2.06
C ASP A 74 2.92 1.89 -2.55
N LEU A 75 2.03 1.51 -1.63
CA LEU A 75 0.70 0.99 -1.96
C LEU A 75 -0.12 2.00 -2.75
N PHE A 76 -0.14 3.26 -2.29
CA PHE A 76 -0.88 4.33 -2.95
C PHE A 76 -0.26 4.75 -4.28
N ASP A 77 1.07 4.70 -4.40
CA ASP A 77 1.77 4.98 -5.66
C ASP A 77 1.46 3.92 -6.72
N VAL A 78 1.45 2.64 -6.33
CA VAL A 78 1.07 1.53 -7.22
C VAL A 78 -0.38 1.66 -7.66
N SER A 79 -1.32 1.84 -6.73
CA SER A 79 -2.74 1.97 -7.08
C SER A 79 -2.99 3.23 -7.92
N GLY A 80 -2.32 4.34 -7.62
CA GLY A 80 -2.35 5.57 -8.39
C GLY A 80 -1.85 5.39 -9.82
N THR A 81 -0.74 4.68 -9.99
CA THR A 81 -0.17 4.37 -11.32
C THR A 81 -1.11 3.51 -12.15
N VAL A 82 -1.75 2.50 -11.55
CA VAL A 82 -2.74 1.65 -12.22
C VAL A 82 -3.96 2.46 -12.66
N ARG A 83 -4.49 3.32 -11.78
CA ARG A 83 -5.62 4.21 -12.12
C ARG A 83 -5.28 5.19 -13.23
N GLN A 84 -4.08 5.78 -13.18
CA GLN A 84 -3.62 6.69 -14.23
C GLN A 84 -3.49 5.97 -15.57
N THR A 85 -3.00 4.73 -15.56
CA THR A 85 -2.90 3.90 -16.76
C THR A 85 -4.28 3.59 -17.34
N ALA A 86 -5.25 3.21 -16.49
CA ALA A 86 -6.63 2.99 -16.89
C ALA A 86 -7.24 4.25 -17.54
N GLN A 87 -7.04 5.42 -16.93
CA GLN A 87 -7.54 6.68 -17.47
C GLN A 87 -6.93 7.00 -18.84
N ARG A 88 -5.60 6.90 -18.96
CA ARG A 88 -4.90 7.15 -20.25
C ARG A 88 -5.36 6.22 -21.36
N TRP A 89 -5.67 4.98 -21.01
CA TRP A 89 -6.23 4.01 -21.96
C TRP A 89 -7.64 4.44 -22.40
N ALA A 90 -8.55 4.72 -21.46
CA ALA A 90 -9.90 5.19 -21.78
C ALA A 90 -9.89 6.46 -22.68
N ASP A 91 -9.01 7.42 -22.36
CA ASP A 91 -8.84 8.64 -23.16
C ASP A 91 -8.36 8.34 -24.59
N ALA A 92 -7.49 7.35 -24.77
CA ALA A 92 -6.98 6.94 -26.07
C ALA A 92 -8.06 6.24 -26.92
N GLU A 93 -8.89 5.40 -26.31
CA GLU A 93 -10.02 4.76 -26.99
C GLU A 93 -11.06 5.78 -27.44
N GLN A 94 -11.37 6.76 -26.60
CA GLN A 94 -12.29 7.84 -26.95
C GLN A 94 -11.75 8.69 -28.11
N LYS A 95 -10.46 9.06 -28.09
CA LYS A 95 -9.82 9.82 -29.19
C LYS A 95 -9.80 9.07 -30.51
N ASN A 96 -9.59 7.75 -30.49
CA ASN A 96 -9.61 6.93 -31.69
C ASN A 96 -11.02 6.78 -32.26
N THR A 97 -12.03 6.68 -31.40
CA THR A 97 -13.44 6.58 -31.80
C THR A 97 -13.93 7.85 -32.54
N VAL A 98 -13.44 9.03 -32.14
CA VAL A 98 -13.80 10.32 -32.76
C VAL A 98 -13.11 10.54 -34.13
N LYS A 99 -11.99 9.88 -34.40
CA LYS A 99 -11.27 10.01 -35.70
C LYS A 99 -11.75 9.04 -36.79
N GLY A 100 -12.58 8.05 -36.43
CA GLY A 100 -13.07 7.02 -37.34
C GLY A 100 -14.51 7.21 -37.83
N GLN A 101 -15.17 8.30 -37.44
CA GLN A 101 -16.47 8.75 -37.96
C GLN A 101 -16.25 9.95 -38.89
#